data_AF-A0A9P6XPW4-F1
#
_entry.id   AF-A0A9P6XPW4-F1
#
_cell.length_a   1.000
_cell.length_b   1.000
_cell.length_c   1.000
_cell.angle_alpha   90.00
_cell.angle_beta   90.00
_cell.angle_gamma   90.00
#
_symmetry.space_group_name_H-M   'P 1'
#
loop_
_entity.id
_entity.type
_entity.pdbx_description
1 polymer ?
#
loop_
_entity_poly.entity_id
_entity_poly.type
_entity_poly.pdbx_seq_one_letter_code
_entity_poly.pdbx_strand_id
1 'polypeptide(L)'
;MRAAGRDRADGRGTGRDGARACVLVREGLGVSLVPESTLPEDRHGLRVMPLRPLIQRVFGRVSSDAGQASRATRLLLDELRGQ
;
A
#
# COMPACT_ATOMS: atom_id res chain seq x y z
N MET A 1 -22.50 12.51 -21.23
CA MET A 1 -21.90 11.83 -20.05
C MET A 1 -22.21 10.35 -20.16
N ARG A 2 -21.25 9.50 -20.59
CA ARG A 2 -21.49 8.05 -20.70
C ARG A 2 -21.08 7.40 -19.39
N ALA A 3 -22.08 6.90 -18.65
CA ALA A 3 -21.87 5.97 -17.55
C ALA A 3 -21.23 4.69 -18.11
N ALA A 4 -20.02 4.37 -17.68
CA ALA A 4 -19.43 3.07 -17.91
C ALA A 4 -19.51 2.29 -16.59
N GLY A 5 -20.70 1.79 -16.29
CA GLY A 5 -20.80 0.62 -15.42
C GLY A 5 -20.06 -0.52 -16.09
N ARG A 6 -18.96 -0.97 -15.48
CA ARG A 6 -18.44 -2.31 -15.74
C ARG A 6 -18.33 -3.02 -14.41
N ASP A 7 -19.38 -3.80 -14.20
CA ASP A 7 -19.44 -4.97 -13.35
C ASP A 7 -18.26 -5.89 -13.69
N ARG A 8 -17.11 -5.59 -13.09
CA ARG A 8 -15.91 -6.40 -13.16
C ARG A 8 -15.68 -6.79 -11.72
N ALA A 9 -15.83 -8.08 -11.42
CA ALA A 9 -15.70 -8.66 -10.09
C ALA A 9 -14.71 -7.84 -9.27
N ASP A 10 -15.21 -7.19 -8.22
CA ASP A 10 -14.43 -6.46 -7.23
C ASP A 10 -13.59 -7.50 -6.48
N GLY A 11 -12.58 -8.00 -7.17
CA GLY A 11 -11.55 -8.85 -6.64
C GLY A 11 -10.73 -7.96 -5.75
N ARG A 12 -11.19 -7.74 -4.52
CA ARG A 12 -10.36 -7.30 -3.40
C ARG A 12 -9.32 -8.38 -3.12
N GLY A 13 -8.42 -8.58 -4.07
CA GLY A 13 -7.11 -9.13 -3.79
C GLY A 13 -6.43 -8.10 -2.92
N THR A 14 -6.48 -8.29 -1.60
CA THR A 14 -5.58 -7.62 -0.68
C THR A 14 -4.17 -8.07 -1.06
N GLY A 15 -3.58 -7.38 -2.02
CA GLY A 15 -2.25 -7.65 -2.51
C GLY A 15 -1.29 -7.48 -1.34
N ARG A 16 -0.64 -8.59 -0.96
CA ARG A 16 0.47 -8.62 -0.01
C ARG A 16 1.69 -7.83 -0.50
N ASP A 17 1.69 -7.41 -1.77
CA ASP A 17 2.81 -6.80 -2.47
C ASP A 17 2.28 -5.84 -3.56
N GLY A 18 2.31 -4.54 -3.29
CA GLY A 18 1.85 -3.49 -4.21
C GLY A 18 2.71 -3.37 -5.48
N ALA A 19 3.97 -3.80 -5.43
CA ALA A 19 4.86 -3.76 -6.60
C ALA A 19 4.38 -4.72 -7.69
N ARG A 20 3.89 -5.91 -7.30
CA ARG A 20 3.32 -6.88 -8.26
C ARG A 20 2.07 -6.36 -8.94
N ALA A 21 1.24 -5.59 -8.23
CA ALA A 21 0.06 -4.97 -8.83
C ALA A 21 0.46 -3.98 -9.93
N CYS A 22 1.56 -3.23 -9.72
CA CYS A 22 2.09 -2.31 -10.72
C CYS A 22 2.58 -3.04 -12.00
N VAL A 23 3.18 -4.23 -11.86
CA VAL A 23 3.57 -5.05 -13.01
C VAL A 23 2.35 -5.43 -13.85
N LEU A 24 1.29 -5.94 -13.23
CA LEU A 24 0.08 -6.35 -13.96
C LEU A 24 -0.60 -5.16 -14.67
N VAL A 25 -0.57 -3.97 -14.07
CA VAL A 25 -1.08 -2.74 -14.70
C VAL A 25 -0.25 -2.36 -15.93
N ARG A 26 1.08 -2.50 -15.89
CA ARG A 26 1.96 -2.27 -17.05
C ARG A 26 1.66 -3.21 -18.21
N GLU A 27 1.36 -4.47 -17.90
CA GLU A 27 0.96 -5.48 -18.90
C GLU A 27 -0.46 -5.25 -19.46
N GLY A 28 -1.14 -4.16 -19.08
CA GLY A 28 -2.46 -3.80 -19.60
C GLY A 28 -3.61 -4.60 -18.99
N LEU A 29 -3.37 -5.33 -17.90
CA LEU A 29 -4.36 -6.23 -17.29
C LEU A 29 -5.41 -5.49 -16.43
N GLY A 30 -5.27 -4.18 -16.21
CA GLY A 30 -6.29 -3.38 -15.52
C GLY A 30 -5.75 -2.13 -14.81
N VAL A 31 -6.42 -1.77 -13.70
CA VAL A 31 -6.05 -0.69 -12.80
C VAL A 31 -5.97 -1.23 -11.37
N SER A 32 -5.14 -0.61 -10.52
CA SER A 32 -5.00 -1.01 -9.12
C SER A 32 -4.90 0.20 -8.20
N LEU A 33 -5.37 0.03 -6.96
CA LEU A 33 -5.19 0.98 -5.87
C LEU A 33 -4.04 0.50 -5.00
N VAL A 34 -3.00 1.31 -4.89
CA VAL A 34 -1.81 0.99 -4.10
C VAL A 34 -1.42 2.18 -3.22
N PRO A 35 -0.84 1.95 -2.02
CA PRO A 35 -0.20 3.01 -1.26
C PRO A 35 0.90 3.68 -2.09
N GLU A 36 1.05 4.99 -1.93
CA GLU A 36 2.11 5.75 -2.61
C GLU A 36 3.51 5.18 -2.34
N SER A 37 3.74 4.68 -1.12
CA SER A 37 5.01 4.04 -0.72
C SER A 37 5.35 2.73 -1.45
N THR A 38 4.40 2.17 -2.21
CA THR A 38 4.60 0.94 -2.99
C THR A 38 4.71 1.21 -4.49
N LEU A 39 4.62 2.47 -4.91
CA LEU A 39 4.84 2.85 -6.29
C LEU A 39 6.32 2.62 -6.66
N PRO A 40 6.60 2.02 -7.82
CA PRO A 40 7.96 1.90 -8.31
C PRO A 40 8.55 3.30 -8.63
N GLU A 41 9.86 3.43 -8.46
CA GLU A 41 10.60 4.65 -8.80
C GLU A 41 10.51 4.94 -10.29
N ASP A 42 10.81 3.94 -11.13
CA ASP A 42 10.49 3.99 -12.55
C ASP A 42 8.97 3.87 -12.72
N ARG A 43 8.36 4.79 -13.47
CA ARG A 43 6.92 4.82 -13.77
C ARG A 43 6.61 4.64 -15.26
N HIS A 44 7.60 4.27 -16.07
CA HIS A 44 7.41 4.06 -17.50
C HIS A 44 6.30 3.01 -17.76
N GLY A 45 5.34 3.31 -18.64
CA GLY A 45 4.20 2.42 -18.88
C GLY A 45 3.15 2.38 -17.76
N LEU A 46 3.26 3.24 -16.74
CA LEU A 46 2.21 3.46 -15.72
C LEU A 46 1.65 4.87 -15.80
N ARG A 47 0.33 4.99 -15.56
CA ARG A 47 -0.33 6.27 -15.28
C ARG A 47 -0.82 6.26 -13.84
N VAL A 48 -0.17 7.06 -12.99
CA VAL A 48 -0.54 7.23 -11.58
C VAL A 48 -1.44 8.44 -11.44
N MET A 49 -2.55 8.31 -10.71
CA MET A 49 -3.46 9.40 -10.40
C MET A 49 -3.80 9.41 -8.91
N PRO A 50 -3.79 10.58 -8.23
CA PRO A 50 -4.17 10.67 -6.83
C PRO A 50 -5.66 10.37 -6.66
N LEU A 51 -6.00 9.63 -5.60
CA LEU A 51 -7.40 9.39 -5.24
C LEU A 51 -8.04 10.65 -4.67
N ARG A 52 -9.28 10.92 -5.10
CA ARG A 52 -10.13 12.00 -4.59
C ARG A 52 -11.51 11.43 -4.24
N PRO A 53 -11.90 11.39 -2.95
CA PRO A 53 -11.13 11.84 -1.79
C PRO A 53 -9.91 10.94 -1.51
N LEU A 54 -8.92 11.49 -0.79
CA LEU A 54 -7.76 10.72 -0.37
C LEU A 54 -8.18 9.64 0.63
N ILE A 55 -7.69 8.41 0.44
CA ILE A 55 -7.87 7.31 1.38
C ILE A 55 -6.54 7.09 2.10
N GLN A 56 -6.50 7.36 3.41
CA GLN A 56 -5.30 7.16 4.23
C GLN A 56 -5.48 5.96 5.16
N ARG A 57 -4.48 5.07 5.17
CA ARG A 57 -4.38 3.99 6.14
C ARG A 57 -3.23 4.28 7.08
N VAL A 58 -3.52 4.36 8.38
CA VAL A 58 -2.51 4.54 9.43
C VAL A 58 -2.08 3.17 9.92
N PHE A 59 -0.78 2.91 9.90
CA PHE A 59 -0.20 1.70 10.48
C PHE A 59 0.37 2.03 11.87
N GLY A 60 -0.17 1.38 12.89
CA GLY A 60 0.34 1.45 14.25
C GLY A 60 1.35 0.34 14.51
N ARG A 61 2.34 0.63 15.36
CA ARG A 61 3.29 -0.38 15.82
C ARG A 61 2.78 -1.06 17.08
N VAL A 62 2.84 -2.39 17.12
CA VAL A 62 2.35 -3.19 18.24
C VAL A 62 3.48 -4.08 18.74
N SER A 63 3.70 -4.09 20.06
CA SER A 63 4.64 -4.99 20.73
C SER A 63 3.88 -5.99 21.58
N SER A 64 4.25 -7.27 21.51
CA SER A 64 3.75 -8.28 22.46
C SER A 64 4.20 -7.94 23.89
N ASP A 65 3.54 -8.52 24.88
CA ASP A 65 3.87 -8.28 26.30
C ASP A 65 5.32 -8.65 26.62
N ALA A 66 5.81 -9.77 26.07
CA ALA A 66 7.21 -10.16 26.16
C ALA A 66 8.16 -9.14 25.49
N GLY A 67 7.74 -8.55 24.36
CA GLY A 67 8.46 -7.49 23.69
C GLY A 67 8.51 -6.20 24.50
N GLN A 68 7.44 -5.87 25.24
CA GLN A 68 7.41 -4.70 26.12
C GLN A 68 8.34 -4.86 27.33
N ALA A 69 8.45 -6.07 27.87
CA ALA A 69 9.38 -6.36 28.97
C ALA A 69 10.85 -6.22 28.56
N SER A 70 11.19 -6.55 27.31
CA SER A 70 12.55 -6.47 26.77
C SER A 70 13.05 -5.02 26.66
N ARG A 71 14.18 -4.73 27.28
CA ARG A 71 14.86 -3.43 27.14
C ARG A 71 15.35 -3.20 25.70
N ALA A 72 15.89 -4.23 25.06
CA ALA A 72 16.40 -4.14 23.69
C ALA A 72 15.27 -3.79 22.70
N THR A 73 14.11 -4.44 22.85
CA THR A 73 12.94 -4.15 22.03
C THR A 73 12.46 -2.72 22.25
N ARG A 74 12.33 -2.26 23.51
CA ARG A 74 11.93 -0.88 23.80
C ARG A 74 12.88 0.16 23.18
N LEU A 75 14.19 -0.05 23.30
CA LEU A 75 15.19 0.85 22.71
C LEU A 75 15.09 0.90 21.18
N LEU A 76 15.01 -0.26 20.52
CA LEU A 76 14.81 -0.32 19.07
C LEU A 76 13.53 0.40 18.65
N LEU A 77 12.44 0.16 19.39
CA LEU A 77 11.17 0.79 19.13
C LEU A 77 11.28 2.32 19.29
N ASP A 78 11.93 2.83 20.33
CA ASP A 78 12.06 4.28 20.50
C ASP A 78 12.96 4.93 19.44
N GLU A 79 14.05 4.28 19.02
CA GLU A 79 14.86 4.74 17.89
C GLU A 79 14.04 4.87 16.60
N LEU A 80 13.23 3.86 16.30
CA LEU A 80 12.34 3.85 15.14
C LEU A 80 11.16 4.85 15.24
N ARG A 81 10.96 5.56 16.37
CA ARG A 81 9.99 6.68 16.45
C ARG A 81 10.61 8.03 16.08
N GLY A 82 11.94 8.16 16.14
CA GLY A 82 12.66 9.40 15.89
C GLY A 82 13.07 9.62 14.43
N GLN A 83 12.80 8.65 13.55
CA GLN A 83 13.02 8.72 12.09
C GLN A 83 11.72 9.00 11.36
#